data_AF-A0A286GHM9-F1
#
_entry.id   AF-A0A286GHM9-F1
#
_cell.length_a   1.000
_cell.length_b   1.000
_cell.length_c   1.000
_cell.angle_alpha   90.00
_cell.angle_beta   90.00
_cell.angle_gamma   90.00
#
_symmetry.space_group_name_H-M   'P 1'
#
loop_
_entity.id
_entity.type
_entity.pdbx_description
1 polymer ?
#
loop_
_entity_poly.entity_id
_entity_poly.type
_entity_poly.pdbx_seq_one_letter_code
_entity_poly.pdbx_strand_id
1 'polypeptide(L)' 'MARRPRWSDLSDRDRGMVVVGASVDGALRLAALADLRRRPETAIRGRKWVWATVLGLTSSVGLIPAGYFLFGRRRDS' A
#
# COMPACT_ATOMS: atom_id res chain seq x y z
N MET A 1 -13.19 31.81 3.41
CA MET A 1 -13.20 30.34 3.58
C MET A 1 -12.58 29.73 2.33
N ALA A 2 -11.49 28.96 2.43
CA ALA A 2 -10.92 28.29 1.26
C ALA A 2 -11.83 27.13 0.83
N ARG A 3 -12.23 27.11 -0.44
CA ARG A 3 -13.10 26.06 -0.99
C ARG A 3 -12.26 24.81 -1.24
N ARG A 4 -12.70 23.64 -0.75
CA ARG A 4 -12.03 22.38 -1.08
C ARG A 4 -12.25 22.09 -2.58
N PRO A 5 -11.19 21.76 -3.33
CA PRO A 5 -11.32 21.41 -4.75
C PRO A 5 -12.22 20.18 -4.89
N ARG A 6 -13.19 20.27 -5.80
CA ARG A 6 -14.10 19.18 -6.11
C ARG A 6 -13.48 18.31 -7.19
N TRP A 7 -13.90 17.05 -7.28
CA TRP A 7 -13.45 16.17 -8.36
C TRP A 7 -13.68 16.78 -9.75
N SER A 8 -14.82 17.48 -9.92
CA SER A 8 -15.17 18.23 -11.13
C SER A 8 -14.14 19.29 -11.53
N ASP A 9 -13.38 19.80 -10.57
CA ASP A 9 -12.48 20.95 -10.73
C ASP A 9 -11.04 20.51 -11.07
N LEU A 10 -10.76 19.19 -11.06
CA LEU A 10 -9.48 18.62 -11.45
C LEU A 10 -9.33 18.56 -12.97
N SER A 11 -8.11 18.81 -13.47
CA SER A 11 -7.78 18.56 -14.86
C SER A 11 -7.84 17.05 -15.17
N ASP A 12 -8.00 16.69 -16.45
CA ASP A 12 -8.00 15.27 -16.86
C ASP A 12 -6.70 14.57 -16.49
N ARG A 13 -5.57 15.29 -16.54
CA ARG A 13 -4.27 14.79 -16.10
C ARG A 13 -4.25 14.48 -14.61
N ASP A 14 -4.76 15.39 -13.78
CA ASP A 14 -4.78 15.20 -12.32
C ASP A 14 -5.71 14.06 -11.92
N ARG A 15 -6.90 13.95 -12.53
CA ARG A 15 -7.79 12.80 -12.33
C ARG A 15 -7.10 11.51 -12.75
N GLY A 16 -6.44 11.50 -13.89
CA GLY A 16 -5.67 10.35 -14.38
C GLY A 16 -4.60 9.92 -13.38
N MET A 17 -3.84 10.87 -12.83
CA MET A 17 -2.82 10.58 -11.81
C MET A 17 -3.43 10.02 -10.52
N VAL A 18 -4.58 10.55 -10.07
CA VAL A 18 -5.27 10.01 -8.88
C VAL A 18 -5.74 8.58 -9.12
N VAL A 19 -6.35 8.29 -10.27
CA VAL A 19 -6.82 6.95 -10.62
C VAL A 19 -5.64 5.97 -10.70
N VAL A 20 -4.58 6.32 -11.44
CA VAL A 20 -3.38 5.49 -11.56
C VAL A 20 -2.75 5.24 -10.19
N GLY A 21 -2.59 6.28 -9.37
CA GLY A 21 -2.05 6.16 -8.02
C GLY A 21 -2.88 5.23 -7.14
N ALA A 22 -4.21 5.36 -7.16
CA ALA A 22 -5.11 4.50 -6.42
C ALA A 22 -5.08 3.03 -6.91
N SER A 23 -5.00 2.80 -8.22
CA SER A 23 -4.89 1.46 -8.78
C SER A 23 -3.58 0.77 -8.41
N VAL A 24 -2.46 1.49 -8.50
CA VAL A 24 -1.14 0.97 -8.11
C VAL A 24 -1.09 0.65 -6.62
N ASP A 25 -1.58 1.55 -5.76
CA ASP A 25 -1.64 1.32 -4.32
C ASP A 25 -2.51 0.12 -3.97
N GLY A 26 -3.70 0.02 -4.57
CA GLY A 26 -4.61 -1.11 -4.38
C GLY A 26 -3.97 -2.44 -4.78
N ALA A 27 -3.33 -2.50 -5.95
CA ALA A 27 -2.64 -3.69 -6.43
C ALA A 27 -1.48 -4.10 -5.51
N LEU A 28 -0.65 -3.15 -5.08
CA LEU A 28 0.45 -3.40 -4.15
C LEU A 28 -0.05 -3.92 -2.80
N ARG A 29 -1.14 -3.35 -2.29
CA ARG A 29 -1.76 -3.76 -1.02
C ARG A 29 -2.30 -5.18 -1.10
N LEU A 30 -2.99 -5.53 -2.17
CA LEU A 30 -3.48 -6.89 -2.41
C LEU A 30 -2.31 -7.88 -2.54
N ALA A 31 -1.26 -7.52 -3.28
CA ALA A 31 -0.07 -8.35 -3.42
C ALA A 31 0.64 -8.56 -2.08
N ALA A 32 0.77 -7.51 -1.25
CA ALA A 32 1.39 -7.59 0.06
C ALA A 32 0.58 -8.46 1.03
N LEU A 33 -0.76 -8.33 1.04
CA LEU A 33 -1.63 -9.19 1.85
C LEU A 33 -1.60 -10.66 1.37
N ALA A 34 -1.55 -10.90 0.06
CA ALA A 34 -1.42 -12.23 -0.51
C ALA A 34 -0.06 -12.87 -0.15
N ASP A 35 1.04 -12.12 -0.26
CA ASP A 35 2.38 -12.58 0.16
C ASP A 35 2.42 -12.87 1.66
N LEU A 36 1.87 -11.97 2.48
CA LEU A 36 1.78 -12.16 3.94
C LEU A 36 0.98 -13.41 4.31
N ARG A 37 -0.12 -13.69 3.61
CA ARG A 37 -0.91 -14.93 3.81
C ARG A 37 -0.12 -16.18 3.45
N ARG A 38 0.61 -16.18 2.32
CA ARG A 38 1.35 -17.33 1.83
C ARG A 38 2.65 -17.60 2.60
N ARG A 39 3.34 -16.58 3.12
CA ARG A 39 4.62 -16.75 3.82
C ARG A 39 4.45 -17.26 5.27
N PRO A 40 5.26 -18.25 5.68
CA PRO A 40 5.36 -18.64 7.09
C PRO A 40 6.00 -17.51 7.92
N GLU A 41 5.63 -17.42 9.20
CA GLU A 41 6.03 -16.31 10.08
C GLU A 41 7.55 -16.17 10.24
N THR A 42 8.29 -17.27 10.09
CA THR A 42 9.75 -17.31 10.16
C THR A 42 10.44 -16.53 9.04
N ALA A 43 9.78 -16.35 7.89
CA ALA A 43 10.29 -15.61 6.73
C ALA A 43 9.92 -14.12 6.74
N ILE A 44 9.21 -13.65 7.77
CA ILE A 44 8.78 -12.25 7.92
C ILE A 44 9.60 -11.63 9.06
N ARG A 45 10.12 -10.41 8.83
CA ARG A 45 10.78 -9.65 9.90
C ARG A 45 9.71 -9.05 10.82
N GLY A 46 9.60 -9.60 12.04
CA GLY A 46 8.65 -9.15 13.07
C GLY A 46 7.36 -9.97 13.11
N ARG A 47 6.37 -9.50 13.86
CA ARG A 47 5.10 -10.22 14.08
C ARG A 47 4.18 -10.07 12.87
N LYS A 48 3.71 -11.18 12.30
CA LYS A 48 2.87 -11.24 11.10
C LYS A 48 1.60 -10.36 11.20
N TRP A 49 0.94 -10.34 12.35
CA TRP A 49 -0.25 -9.51 12.57
C TRP A 49 0.04 -8.01 12.54
N VAL A 50 1.25 -7.56 12.92
CA VAL A 50 1.61 -6.13 12.84
C VAL A 50 1.63 -5.68 11.39
N TRP A 51 2.23 -6.48 10.50
CA TRP A 51 2.22 -6.20 9.06
C TRP A 51 0.80 -6.24 8.48
N ALA A 52 -0.05 -7.16 8.92
CA ALA A 52 -1.46 -7.20 8.51
C ALA A 52 -2.21 -5.91 8.92
N THR A 53 -2.00 -5.44 10.14
CA THR A 53 -2.63 -4.21 10.67
C THR A 53 -2.13 -2.97 9.94
N VAL A 54 -0.81 -2.84 9.74
CA VAL A 54 -0.20 -1.70 9.06
C VAL A 54 -0.62 -1.66 7.58
N LEU A 55 -0.62 -2.81 6.90
CA LEU A 55 -1.15 -2.91 5.54
C LEU A 55 -2.67 -2.73 5.49
N GLY A 56 -3.42 -3.03 6.55
CA GLY A 56 -4.89 -3.05 6.57
C GLY A 56 -5.56 -1.75 7.02
N LEU A 57 -4.90 -0.95 7.87
CA LEU A 57 -5.52 0.24 8.49
C LEU A 57 -4.92 1.56 8.03
N THR A 58 -3.81 1.55 7.29
CA THR A 58 -3.14 2.79 6.89
C THR A 58 -3.41 3.12 5.42
N SER A 59 -4.05 4.27 5.17
CA SER A 59 -4.14 4.87 3.84
C SER A 59 -2.87 5.67 3.56
N SER A 60 -1.80 4.98 3.19
CA SER A 60 -0.55 5.59 2.77
C SER A 60 -0.27 5.21 1.31
N VAL A 61 -0.69 6.08 0.40
CA VAL A 61 -0.46 6.00 -1.06
C VAL A 61 0.90 5.34 -1.38
N GLY A 62 0.91 4.05 -1.69
CA GLY A 62 2.04 3.22 -2.14
C GLY A 62 3.22 3.02 -1.17
N LEU A 63 3.41 3.90 -0.19
CA LEU A 63 4.58 3.98 0.67
C LEU A 63 4.71 2.81 1.65
N ILE A 64 3.60 2.43 2.28
CA ILE A 64 3.56 1.33 3.25
C ILE A 64 3.73 -0.05 2.57
N PRO A 65 3.00 -0.36 1.47
CA PRO A 65 3.25 -1.59 0.71
C PRO A 65 4.68 -1.71 0.20
N ALA A 66 5.27 -0.62 -0.32
CA ALA A 66 6.66 -0.60 -0.75
C ALA A 66 7.62 -0.89 0.42
N GLY A 67 7.39 -0.27 1.58
CA GLY A 67 8.14 -0.52 2.82
C GLY A 67 8.10 -1.98 3.27
N TYR A 68 6.95 -2.67 3.16
CA TYR A 68 6.87 -4.11 3.44
C TYR A 68 7.78 -4.92 2.51
N PHE A 69 7.71 -4.65 1.21
CA PHE A 69 8.55 -5.38 0.25
C PHE A 69 10.04 -5.12 0.45
N LEU A 70 10.43 -3.91 0.87
CA LEU A 70 11.83 -3.54 1.10
C LEU A 70 12.39 -4.06 2.44
N PHE A 71 11.60 -3.98 3.52
CA PHE A 71 12.10 -4.20 4.88
C PHE A 71 11.40 -5.36 5.62
N GLY A 72 10.16 -5.69 5.27
CA GLY A 72 9.35 -6.70 5.94
C GLY A 72 9.67 -8.14 5.55
N ARG A 73 10.18 -8.38 4.35
CA ARG A 73 10.63 -9.71 3.91
C ARG A 73 12.03 -10.01 4.44
N ARG A 74 12.23 -11.21 5.01
CA ARG A 74 13.59 -11.77 5.12
C ARG A 74 14.02 -12.24 3.73
N ARG A 75 15.22 -11.82 3.30
CA ARG A 75 15.90 -12.46 2.17
C ARG A 75 16.55 -13.70 2.77
N ASP A 76 15.98 -14.86 2.48
CA ASP A 76 16.66 -16.12 2.77
C ASP A 76 17.93 -16.12 1.90
N SER A 77 19.08 -15.99 2.56
CA SER A 77 20.41 -16.17 1.98
C SER A 77 20.86 -17.58 2.26
#